data_AF-A8ZTL4-F1
#
_entry.id   AF-A8ZTL4-F1
#
_cell.length_a   1.000
_cell.length_b   1.000
_cell.length_c   1.000
_cell.angle_alpha   90.00
_cell.angle_beta   90.00
_cell.angle_gamma   90.00
#
_symmetry.space_group_name_H-M   'P 1'
#
loop_
_entity.id
_entity.type
_entity.pdbx_description
1 polymer ?
#
loop_
_entity_poly.entity_id
_entity_poly.type
_entity_poly.pdbx_seq_one_letter_code
_entity_poly.pdbx_strand_id
1 'polypeptide(L)' 'MKEIEVRVIDNDLEKAMRILKKKIQNDGLFKRLRLRKTYEKPSEFKRRKEREAQRRLRIAEIKRRRFR' A
#
# COMPACT_ATOMS: atom_id res chain seq x y z
N MET A 1 -2.20 -14.57 -4.68
CA MET A 1 -1.40 -13.36 -4.95
C MET A 1 -1.56 -13.08 -6.43
N LYS A 2 -1.88 -11.84 -6.82
CA LYS A 2 -2.00 -11.51 -8.25
C LYS A 2 -0.59 -11.30 -8.80
N GLU A 3 -0.25 -11.94 -9.91
CA GLU A 3 1.05 -11.74 -10.56
C GLU A 3 1.23 -10.27 -10.94
N ILE A 4 2.35 -9.67 -10.54
CA ILE A 4 2.65 -8.26 -10.84
C ILE A 4 3.56 -8.24 -12.05
N GLU A 5 2.96 -8.05 -13.22
CA GLU A 5 3.68 -7.93 -14.47
C GLU A 5 3.57 -6.52 -15.06
N VAL A 6 4.61 -6.09 -15.76
CA VAL A 6 4.63 -4.85 -16.54
C VAL A 6 5.26 -5.14 -17.90
N ARG A 7 4.52 -4.89 -18.97
CA ARG A 7 5.03 -4.94 -20.34
C ARG A 7 5.75 -3.63 -20.63
N VAL A 8 6.94 -3.71 -21.22
CA VAL A 8 7.67 -2.56 -21.73
C VAL A 8 7.12 -2.23 -23.11
N ILE A 9 6.82 -0.97 -23.37
CA ILE A 9 6.36 -0.47 -24.66
C ILE A 9 7.38 0.58 -25.12
N ASP A 10 7.71 0.57 -26.42
CA ASP A 10 8.64 1.52 -27.07
C ASP A 10 10.05 1.57 -26.45
N ASN A 11 10.52 0.46 -25.87
CA ASN A 11 11.81 0.35 -25.17
C ASN A 11 11.98 1.35 -23.99
N ASP A 12 10.89 1.92 -23.47
CA ASP A 12 10.92 2.84 -22.33
C ASP A 12 10.96 2.07 -21.01
N LEU A 13 12.18 1.67 -20.64
CA LEU A 13 12.45 0.90 -19.43
C LEU A 13 12.19 1.71 -18.15
N GLU A 14 12.48 3.01 -18.16
CA GLU A 14 12.33 3.87 -16.99
C GLU A 14 10.86 4.01 -16.60
N LYS A 15 9.98 4.22 -17.59
CA LYS A 15 8.54 4.28 -17.37
C LYS A 15 7.99 2.94 -16.90
N ALA A 16 8.44 1.83 -17.48
CA ALA A 16 8.05 0.49 -17.03
C ALA A 16 8.44 0.26 -15.56
N MET A 17 9.66 0.64 -15.16
CA MET A 17 10.13 0.53 -13.78
C MET A 17 9.30 1.38 -12.81
N ARG A 18 8.94 2.61 -13.22
CA ARG A 18 8.09 3.50 -12.43
C ARG A 18 6.68 2.93 -12.23
N ILE A 19 6.10 2.35 -13.28
CA ILE A 19 4.78 1.69 -13.21
C ILE A 19 4.85 0.47 -12.30
N LEU A 20 5.90 -0.35 -12.42
CA LEU A 20 6.10 -1.53 -11.59
C LEU A 20 6.19 -1.13 -10.11
N LYS A 21 7.02 -0.14 -9.79
CA LYS A 21 7.15 0.40 -8.42
C LYS A 21 5.80 0.87 -7.87
N LYS A 22 5.02 1.59 -8.67
CA LYS A 22 3.67 2.07 -8.27
C LYS A 22 2.70 0.91 -8.06
N LYS A 23 2.72 -0.12 -8.91
CA LYS A 23 1.90 -1.34 -8.74
C LYS A 23 2.25 -2.06 -7.44
N ILE A 24 3.53 -2.26 -7.14
CA ILE A 24 3.98 -2.92 -5.90
C ILE A 24 3.57 -2.10 -4.66
N GLN A 25 3.69 -0.78 -4.72
CA GLN A 25 3.27 0.10 -3.62
C GLN A 25 1.76 0.06 -3.40
N ASN A 26 0.95 0.07 -4.47
CA ASN A 26 -0.50 -0.02 -4.39
C ASN A 26 -0.99 -1.36 -3.86
N ASP A 27 -0.34 -2.46 -4.25
CA ASP A 27 -0.64 -3.79 -3.73
C ASP A 27 -0.35 -3.89 -2.22
N GLY A 28 0.52 -3.02 -1.68
CA GLY A 28 0.85 -2.97 -0.26
C GLY A 28 1.74 -4.14 0.19
N LEU A 29 2.42 -4.80 -0.76
CA LEU A 29 3.28 -5.95 -0.52
C LEU A 29 4.34 -5.67 0.57
N PHE A 30 5.06 -4.56 0.43
CA PHE A 30 6.08 -4.16 1.41
C PHE A 30 5.51 -3.95 2.82
N LYS A 31 4.28 -3.42 2.92
CA LYS A 31 3.61 -3.24 4.21
C LYS A 31 3.29 -4.59 4.86
N ARG A 32 2.80 -5.57 4.07
CA ARG A 32 2.54 -6.93 4.57
C ARG A 32 3.83 -7.64 4.98
N LEU A 33 4.88 -7.55 4.17
CA LEU A 33 6.19 -8.13 4.47
C LEU A 33 6.77 -7.57 5.77
N ARG A 34 6.69 -6.25 5.97
CA ARG A 34 7.16 -5.60 7.19
C ARG A 34 6.37 -6.04 8.43
N LEU A 35 5.04 -6.19 8.29
CA LEU A 35 4.19 -6.67 9.39
C LEU A 35 4.43 -8.15 9.73
N ARG A 36 4.80 -8.98 8.75
CA ARG A 36 5.07 -10.41 8.95
C ARG A 36 6.50 -10.73 9.40
N LYS A 37 7.41 -9.76 9.38
CA LYS A 37 8.82 -9.98 9.74
C LYS A 37 9.01 -10.39 11.21
N THR A 38 8.11 -9.96 12.08
CA THR A 38 8.14 -10.22 13.53
C THR A 38 6.79 -10.72 13.99
N TYR A 39 6.77 -11.58 15.01
CA TYR A 39 5.52 -11.95 15.68
C TYR A 39 4.91 -10.71 16.36
N GLU A 40 3.63 -10.48 16.11
CA GLU A 40 2.85 -9.39 16.73
C GLU A 40 1.87 -10.02 17.72
N LYS A 41 1.88 -9.59 18.99
CA LYS A 41 0.94 -10.11 19.99
C LYS A 41 -0.50 -9.75 19.60
N PRO A 42 -1.51 -10.57 19.95
CA PRO A 42 -2.91 -10.30 19.60
C PRO A 42 -3.44 -8.94 20.09
N SER A 43 -2.99 -8.48 21.26
CA SER A 43 -3.35 -7.16 21.81
C SER A 43 -2.75 -6.00 20.98
N GLU A 44 -1.52 -6.15 20.51
CA GLU A 44 -0.84 -5.18 19.66
C GLU A 44 -1.47 -5.12 18.28
N PHE A 45 -1.84 -6.28 17.72
CA PHE A 45 -2.59 -6.39 16.48
C PHE A 45 -3.91 -5.61 16.54
N LYS A 46 -4.69 -5.79 17.63
CA LYS A 46 -5.95 -5.06 17.85
C LYS A 46 -5.70 -3.54 17.88
N ARG A 47 -4.73 -3.08 18.68
CA ARG A 47 -4.36 -1.65 18.79
C ARG A 47 -3.86 -1.07 17.47
N ARG A 48 -3.13 -1.84 16.65
CA ARG A 48 -2.66 -1.38 15.33
C ARG A 48 -3.81 -1.29 14.34
N LYS A 49 -4.71 -2.28 14.31
CA LYS A 49 -5.88 -2.31 13.42
C LYS A 49 -6.78 -1.10 13.65
N GLU A 50 -7.04 -0.77 14.91
CA GLU A 50 -7.83 0.40 15.29
C GLU A 50 -7.16 1.72 14.85
N ARG A 51 -5.87 1.90 15.15
CA ARG A 51 -5.10 3.07 14.71
C ARG A 51 -5.09 3.22 13.19
N GLU A 52 -4.95 2.11 12.46
CA GLU A 52 -5.00 2.13 10.99
C GLU A 52 -6.39 2.52 10.46
N ALA A 53 -7.47 2.05 11.09
CA ALA A 53 -8.83 2.40 10.71
C ALA A 53 -9.09 3.90 10.91
N GLN A 54 -8.76 4.44 12.09
CA GLN A 54 -8.87 5.87 12.38
C GLN A 54 -8.03 6.72 11.42
N ARG A 55 -6.81 6.28 11.06
CA ARG A 55 -5.98 6.95 10.05
C ARG A 55 -6.64 6.95 8.67
N ARG A 56 -7.22 5.83 8.24
CA ARG A 56 -7.94 5.75 6.95
C ARG A 56 -9.13 6.70 6.90
N LEU A 57 -9.92 6.76 7.98
CA LEU A 57 -11.06 7.68 8.09
C LEU A 57 -10.61 9.13 8.00
N ARG A 58 -9.56 9.52 8.74
CA ARG A 58 -8.99 10.88 8.67
C ARG A 58 -8.53 11.25 7.26
N ILE A 59 -7.83 10.34 6.57
CA ILE A 59 -7.37 10.58 5.20
C ILE A 59 -8.56 10.70 4.23
N ALA A 60 -9.59 9.87 4.39
CA ALA A 60 -10.78 9.92 3.56
C ALA A 60 -11.55 11.25 3.74
N GLU A 61 -11.66 11.72 4.98
CA GLU A 61 -12.30 13.00 5.29
C GLU A 61 -11.53 14.19 4.71
N ILE A 62 -10.20 14.23 4.86
CA ILE A 62 -9.35 15.26 4.24
C ILE A 62 -9.53 15.28 2.73
N LYS A 63 -9.58 14.10 2.09
CA LYS A 63 -9.84 14.01 0.64
C LYS A 63 -11.21 14.58 0.29
N ARG A 64 -12.28 14.18 1.00
CA ARG A 64 -13.64 14.70 0.78
C ARG A 64 -13.69 16.23 0.87
N ARG A 65 -13.06 16.81 1.90
CA ARG A 65 -12.99 18.27 2.08
C ARG A 65 -12.21 18.98 0.98
N ARG A 66 -11.20 18.35 0.40
CA ARG A 66 -10.41 18.92 -0.69
C ARG A 66 -11.17 18.98 -2.02
N PHE A 67 -12.14 18.08 -2.21
CA PHE A 67 -12.97 17.99 -3.41
C PHE A 67 -14.37 18.62 -3.23
N ARG A 68 -14.62 19.22 -2.06
CA ARG A 68 -15.80 20.05 -1.77
C ARG A 68 -15.40 21.51 -1.89
#